data_AF-A0A6V7VI41-F1
#
_entry.id   AF-A0A6V7VI41-F1
#
_cell.length_a   1.000
_cell.length_b   1.000
_cell.length_c   1.000
_cell.angle_alpha   90.00
_cell.angle_beta   90.00
_cell.angle_gamma   90.00
#
_symmetry.space_group_name_H-M   'P 1'
#
loop_
_entity.id
_entity.type
_entity.pdbx_description
1 polymer ?
#
loop_
_entity_poly.entity_id
_entity_poly.type
_entity_poly.pdbx_seq_one_letter_code
_entity_poly.pdbx_strand_id
1 'polypeptide(L)'
;MADNDYERAKEQIEDFLRNFYIEDENELKTFKYLKEIEQIAKRQQISFYIEQDDVYVHNPELYTSINGNTVRFRLLFSEVVQKLVEEALGDEQMLFYFNVCIWIKKMRLDKGDLTQEDDPRRNYPPELLRRFEVYFKVRDEIKPLAVRELRAQFVGKLVSIKGIVIRATEVKPLANVITYICDTCGAEAFQPVNSLSYMPVFNCPSNECIQSKANGRLQMQIRGSKFVKFQEIRVQETTEQVSVGGIPRSLTVYLTGENTRKAIPGDTVQVCGVLVPQLRTGFRQMVGGLVTEVFLEAHHIQNNRDENEEFLDDELTEEEIQLVSHDNFYDHLAYSIAPEIYGLTDVKKSLLLSLVGGVNKNASGMRIRGALNILLMGDPGVAKSQLLTYVDRLALRSQYTTGRGSSGVGLTAAVIKDTLTGEVSLEGGSLVLADRGICCIDEFDKMVEGDRTAIHEVMEQQTISIAKAGIMTSLNARVAIIAAANPAYGRYNPSRSIEDNIRLPAALLSRFDILWLIQDTPDRDSDRKLADHITYVHRKGEQPDATFKPVDMKLFRKYIAVCKRKDPVLPDDLKELLVDKYVELRRESKNSADSTFTSPRILLAAIRACTALARFVFQM
;
A
#
# COMPACT_ATOMS: atom_id res chain seq x y z
N MET A 1 -17.98 13.21 41.15
CA MET A 1 -16.96 14.27 41.05
C MET A 1 -16.30 14.38 39.67
N ALA A 2 -16.58 13.50 38.70
CA ALA A 2 -15.96 13.53 37.36
C ALA A 2 -16.80 14.18 36.24
N ASP A 3 -18.11 14.39 36.43
CA ASP A 3 -18.97 14.94 35.35
C ASP A 3 -18.73 16.44 35.09
N ASN A 4 -18.37 17.23 36.11
CA ASN A 4 -18.07 18.66 35.95
C ASN A 4 -16.81 18.92 35.10
N ASP A 5 -15.85 17.99 35.05
CA ASP A 5 -14.64 18.17 34.24
C ASP A 5 -14.92 17.98 32.74
N TYR A 6 -15.91 17.15 32.39
CA TYR A 6 -16.28 16.95 30.99
C TYR A 6 -17.10 18.11 30.41
N GLU A 7 -17.91 18.79 31.23
CA GLU A 7 -18.60 20.01 30.79
C GLU A 7 -17.60 21.15 30.54
N ARG A 8 -16.65 21.34 31.44
CA ARG A 8 -15.51 22.25 31.23
C ARG A 8 -14.72 21.90 29.98
N ALA A 9 -14.47 20.61 29.74
CA ALA A 9 -13.81 20.16 28.53
C ALA A 9 -14.62 20.49 27.26
N LYS A 10 -15.95 20.42 27.30
CA LYS A 10 -16.80 20.83 26.17
C LYS A 10 -16.66 22.32 25.88
N GLU A 11 -16.68 23.16 26.91
CA GLU A 11 -16.48 24.61 26.77
C GLU A 11 -15.09 24.91 26.16
N GLN A 12 -14.03 24.27 26.66
CA GLN A 12 -12.68 24.40 26.11
C GLN A 12 -12.58 23.94 24.64
N ILE A 13 -13.30 22.88 24.26
CA ILE A 13 -13.36 22.40 22.88
C ILE A 13 -14.10 23.40 21.99
N GLU A 14 -15.18 23.99 22.49
CA GLU A 14 -15.95 24.99 21.76
C GLU A 14 -15.12 26.27 21.53
N ASP A 15 -14.42 26.72 22.56
CA ASP A 15 -13.49 27.85 22.48
C ASP A 15 -12.37 27.58 21.47
N PHE A 16 -11.78 26.36 21.49
CA PHE A 16 -10.76 25.95 20.53
C PHE A 16 -11.26 26.02 19.08
N LEU A 17 -12.44 25.45 18.81
CA LEU A 17 -13.00 25.40 17.46
C LEU A 17 -13.38 26.79 16.90
N ARG A 18 -13.81 27.72 17.77
CA ARG A 18 -14.18 29.08 17.36
C ARG A 18 -12.96 30.01 17.21
N ASN A 19 -11.99 29.91 18.12
CA ASN A 19 -10.93 30.91 18.25
C ASN A 19 -9.62 30.54 17.56
N PHE A 20 -9.44 29.29 17.10
CA PHE A 20 -8.20 28.88 16.44
C PHE A 20 -8.07 29.48 15.03
N TYR A 21 -6.98 30.22 14.79
CA TYR A 21 -6.63 30.80 13.49
C TYR A 21 -5.18 30.48 13.15
N ILE A 22 -4.92 30.34 11.85
CA ILE A 22 -3.58 30.26 11.28
C ILE A 22 -3.29 31.62 10.62
N GLU A 23 -2.10 32.16 10.85
CA GLU A 23 -1.61 33.36 10.17
C GLU A 23 -0.82 32.89 8.94
N ASP A 24 -1.35 33.12 7.74
CA ASP A 24 -0.60 32.89 6.50
C ASP A 24 0.52 33.94 6.35
N GLU A 25 1.51 33.70 5.47
CA GLU A 25 2.64 34.62 5.18
C GLU A 25 2.23 36.06 4.79
N ASN A 26 0.94 36.27 4.47
CA ASN A 26 0.33 37.56 4.14
C ASN A 26 -0.45 38.22 5.30
N GLU A 27 -0.25 37.79 6.56
CA GLU A 27 -0.92 38.31 7.78
C GLU A 27 -2.47 38.21 7.78
N LEU A 28 -3.05 37.42 6.87
CA LEU A 28 -4.48 37.14 6.86
C LEU A 28 -4.79 36.00 7.84
N LYS A 29 -5.63 36.28 8.84
CA LYS A 29 -6.10 35.28 9.80
C LYS A 29 -7.12 34.36 9.14
N THR A 30 -6.75 33.10 8.96
CA THR A 30 -7.67 32.08 8.43
C THR A 30 -8.11 31.13 9.54
N PHE A 31 -9.42 31.08 9.80
CA PHE A 31 -10.00 30.11 10.74
C PHE A 31 -10.20 28.77 10.03
N LYS A 32 -9.23 27.87 10.16
CA LYS A 32 -9.22 26.54 9.50
C LYS A 32 -10.46 25.71 9.86
N TYR A 33 -10.70 25.51 11.16
CA TYR A 33 -11.78 24.64 11.64
C TYR A 33 -13.19 25.20 11.37
N LEU A 34 -13.40 26.51 11.47
CA LEU A 34 -14.69 27.11 11.12
C LEU A 34 -15.00 26.96 9.62
N LYS A 35 -14.01 27.14 8.74
CA LYS A 35 -14.17 26.89 7.30
C LYS A 35 -14.51 25.43 7.01
N GLU A 36 -13.85 24.48 7.68
CA GLU A 36 -14.17 23.06 7.56
C GLU A 36 -15.59 22.74 8.05
N ILE A 37 -16.01 23.33 9.18
CA ILE A 37 -17.38 23.19 9.70
C ILE A 37 -18.41 23.75 8.70
N GLU A 38 -18.12 24.90 8.07
CA GLU A 38 -18.97 25.44 6.99
C GLU A 38 -19.01 24.53 5.77
N GLN A 39 -17.89 23.89 5.40
CA GLN A 39 -17.85 22.92 4.30
C GLN A 39 -18.63 21.64 4.63
N ILE A 40 -18.59 21.19 5.88
CA ILE A 40 -19.41 20.09 6.40
C ILE A 40 -20.90 20.47 6.38
N ALA A 41 -21.23 21.68 6.80
CA ALA A 41 -22.58 22.24 6.71
C ALA A 41 -23.10 22.27 5.27
N LYS A 42 -22.26 22.73 4.32
CA LYS A 42 -22.51 22.72 2.86
C LYS A 42 -22.42 21.31 2.25
N ARG A 43 -22.03 20.30 3.02
CA ARG A 43 -21.87 18.88 2.63
C ARG A 43 -20.84 18.62 1.54
N GLN A 44 -19.84 19.49 1.45
CA GLN A 44 -18.69 19.27 0.58
C GLN A 44 -17.71 18.27 1.21
N GLN A 45 -17.71 18.17 2.53
CA GLN A 45 -16.79 17.34 3.31
C GLN A 45 -17.57 16.52 4.37
N ILE A 46 -17.13 15.27 4.60
CA ILE A 46 -17.72 14.35 5.60
C ILE A 46 -16.71 14.09 6.73
N SER A 47 -15.43 13.90 6.42
CA SER A 47 -14.37 13.73 7.42
C SER A 47 -13.90 15.07 7.98
N PHE A 48 -13.87 15.18 9.30
CA PHE A 48 -13.30 16.30 10.04
C PHE A 48 -12.02 15.83 10.74
N TYR A 49 -10.88 16.33 10.32
CA TYR A 49 -9.57 15.95 10.87
C TYR A 49 -9.09 17.03 11.84
N ILE A 50 -8.93 16.66 13.10
CA ILE A 50 -8.38 17.55 14.13
C ILE A 50 -6.89 17.25 14.27
N GLU A 51 -6.06 18.24 14.01
CA GLU A 51 -4.62 18.15 14.20
C GLU A 51 -4.27 18.35 15.68
N GLN A 52 -3.56 17.39 16.26
CA GLN A 52 -3.13 17.50 17.66
C GLN A 52 -2.09 18.61 17.88
N ASP A 53 -1.39 19.05 16.82
CA ASP A 53 -0.47 20.18 16.87
C ASP A 53 -1.20 21.47 17.24
N ASP A 54 -2.30 21.74 16.54
CA ASP A 54 -3.17 22.90 16.77
C ASP A 54 -3.75 22.88 18.19
N VAL A 55 -4.21 21.71 18.63
CA VAL A 55 -4.76 21.54 19.99
C VAL A 55 -3.72 21.83 21.05
N TYR A 56 -2.47 21.39 20.87
CA TYR A 56 -1.40 21.63 21.83
C TYR A 56 -1.01 23.10 21.91
N VAL A 57 -0.96 23.81 20.77
CA VAL A 57 -0.65 25.25 20.72
C VAL A 57 -1.71 26.05 21.48
N HIS A 58 -2.98 25.70 21.33
CA HIS A 58 -4.06 26.40 22.02
C HIS A 58 -4.15 26.02 23.50
N ASN A 59 -4.17 24.72 23.83
CA ASN A 59 -4.29 24.27 25.21
C ASN A 59 -3.61 22.89 25.47
N PRO A 60 -2.47 22.86 26.18
CA PRO A 60 -1.75 21.62 26.46
C PRO A 60 -2.49 20.68 27.42
N GLU A 61 -3.36 21.17 28.29
CA GLU A 61 -4.15 20.32 29.19
C GLU A 61 -5.18 19.48 28.42
N LEU A 62 -5.85 20.09 27.46
CA LEU A 62 -6.80 19.41 26.58
C LEU A 62 -6.10 18.30 25.79
N TYR A 63 -4.90 18.57 25.28
CA TYR A 63 -4.07 17.58 24.57
C TYR A 63 -3.76 16.35 25.45
N THR A 64 -3.32 16.55 26.70
CA THR A 64 -3.04 15.42 27.61
C THR A 64 -4.29 14.59 27.92
N SER A 65 -5.44 15.24 28.04
CA SER A 65 -6.72 14.59 28.30
C SER A 65 -7.21 13.77 27.10
N ILE A 66 -7.08 14.32 25.88
CA ILE A 66 -7.40 13.61 24.63
C ILE A 66 -6.53 12.37 24.48
N ASN A 67 -5.24 12.45 24.77
CA ASN A 67 -4.33 11.31 24.72
C ASN A 67 -4.59 10.27 25.82
N GLY A 68 -5.21 10.67 26.94
CA GLY A 68 -5.60 9.75 28.01
C GLY A 68 -6.83 8.89 27.66
N ASN A 69 -7.88 9.49 27.07
CA ASN A 69 -9.11 8.79 26.72
C ASN A 69 -9.73 9.31 25.41
N THR A 70 -9.10 8.95 24.30
CA THR A 70 -9.43 9.51 22.99
C THR A 70 -10.84 9.14 22.53
N VAL A 71 -11.35 7.95 22.86
CA VAL A 71 -12.69 7.49 22.44
C VAL A 71 -13.77 8.41 23.01
N ARG A 72 -13.65 8.80 24.29
CA ARG A 72 -14.61 9.71 24.92
C ARG A 72 -14.51 11.11 24.34
N PHE A 73 -13.31 11.63 24.15
CA PHE A 73 -13.11 12.95 23.54
C PHE A 73 -13.66 13.00 22.12
N ARG A 74 -13.50 11.95 21.31
CA ARG A 74 -14.13 11.86 19.98
C ARG A 74 -15.65 12.09 20.03
N LEU A 75 -16.33 11.50 21.01
CA LEU A 75 -17.78 11.68 21.20
C LEU A 75 -18.12 13.13 21.62
N LEU A 76 -17.33 13.72 22.52
CA LEU A 76 -17.51 15.12 22.95
C LEU A 76 -17.31 16.09 21.79
N PHE A 77 -16.24 15.94 21.01
CA PHE A 77 -16.00 16.71 19.79
C PHE A 77 -17.15 16.54 18.79
N SER A 78 -17.66 15.32 18.63
CA SER A 78 -18.82 15.09 17.75
C SER A 78 -20.09 15.82 18.22
N GLU A 79 -20.29 15.98 19.53
CA GLU A 79 -21.41 16.76 20.08
C GLU A 79 -21.21 18.27 19.87
N VAL A 80 -20.01 18.79 20.11
CA VAL A 80 -19.71 20.23 19.94
C VAL A 80 -19.77 20.61 18.46
N VAL A 81 -19.14 19.84 17.57
CA VAL A 81 -19.20 20.08 16.12
C VAL A 81 -20.65 20.02 15.63
N GLN A 82 -21.47 19.11 16.17
CA GLN A 82 -22.88 19.06 15.81
C GLN A 82 -23.61 20.36 16.15
N LYS A 83 -23.39 20.91 17.35
CA LYS A 83 -23.98 22.22 17.74
C LYS A 83 -23.51 23.34 16.81
N LEU A 84 -22.21 23.41 16.50
CA LEU A 84 -21.65 24.44 15.61
C LEU A 84 -22.17 24.31 14.17
N VAL A 85 -22.36 23.09 13.66
CA VAL A 85 -22.99 22.87 12.35
C VAL A 85 -24.46 23.31 12.36
N GLU A 86 -25.20 23.04 13.45
CA GLU A 86 -26.58 23.49 13.62
C GLU A 86 -26.67 25.03 13.66
N GLU A 87 -25.73 25.71 14.32
CA GLU A 87 -25.61 27.18 14.30
C GLU A 87 -25.27 27.72 12.91
N ALA A 88 -24.29 27.11 12.22
CA ALA A 88 -23.85 27.54 10.89
C ALA A 88 -24.92 27.34 9.81
N LEU A 89 -25.83 26.36 9.96
CA LEU A 89 -26.92 26.12 9.00
C LEU A 89 -28.04 27.17 9.07
N GLY A 90 -28.18 27.91 10.18
CA GLY A 90 -29.22 28.94 10.34
C GLY A 90 -30.62 28.51 9.85
N ASP A 91 -31.21 29.31 8.94
CA ASP A 91 -32.53 29.08 8.33
C ASP A 91 -32.51 28.22 7.05
N GLU A 92 -31.35 27.82 6.52
CA GLU A 92 -31.22 26.98 5.31
C GLU A 92 -31.43 25.47 5.58
N GLN A 93 -31.90 25.11 6.78
CA GLN A 93 -32.20 23.75 7.23
C GLN A 93 -33.19 22.98 6.33
N MET A 94 -33.90 23.66 5.44
CA MET A 94 -35.08 23.15 4.76
C MET A 94 -34.84 22.21 3.57
N LEU A 95 -33.68 22.20 2.90
CA LEU A 95 -33.72 21.84 1.48
C LEU A 95 -33.22 20.46 1.01
N PHE A 96 -32.37 19.69 1.71
CA PHE A 96 -31.82 18.48 1.04
C PHE A 96 -31.71 17.21 1.91
N TYR A 97 -32.79 16.42 1.96
CA TYR A 97 -32.84 14.94 2.13
C TYR A 97 -32.02 14.24 3.26
N PHE A 98 -32.48 14.47 4.48
CA PHE A 98 -32.83 13.48 5.55
C PHE A 98 -33.91 14.09 6.46
N ASN A 99 -34.08 15.42 6.34
CA ASN A 99 -35.19 16.16 6.91
C ASN A 99 -36.56 15.76 6.35
N VAL A 100 -36.74 15.02 5.25
CA VAL A 100 -38.10 14.62 4.83
C VAL A 100 -38.77 13.68 5.85
N CYS A 101 -38.05 12.75 6.47
CA CYS A 101 -38.64 11.88 7.51
C CYS A 101 -38.89 12.63 8.84
N ILE A 102 -38.01 13.56 9.21
CA ILE A 102 -38.16 14.39 10.42
C ILE A 102 -39.18 15.52 10.21
N TRP A 103 -39.31 16.06 9.01
CA TRP A 103 -40.29 17.08 8.62
C TRP A 103 -41.68 16.47 8.45
N ILE A 104 -41.79 15.25 7.89
CA ILE A 104 -43.06 14.48 7.90
C ILE A 104 -43.50 14.17 9.34
N LYS A 105 -42.57 13.93 10.27
CA LYS A 105 -42.88 13.72 11.70
C LYS A 105 -43.13 15.01 12.48
N LYS A 106 -42.39 16.10 12.22
CA LYS A 106 -42.68 17.44 12.77
C LYS A 106 -44.04 17.96 12.29
N MET A 107 -44.40 17.71 11.02
CA MET A 107 -45.75 17.99 10.53
C MET A 107 -46.85 17.12 11.14
N ARG A 108 -46.53 15.90 11.62
CA ARG A 108 -47.47 15.08 12.42
C ARG A 108 -47.60 15.62 13.86
N LEU A 109 -46.52 16.14 14.43
CA LEU A 109 -46.49 16.81 15.73
C LEU A 109 -47.26 18.15 15.71
N ASP A 110 -47.07 18.99 14.69
CA ASP A 110 -47.78 20.28 14.53
C ASP A 110 -49.27 20.11 14.21
N LYS A 111 -49.70 18.92 13.75
CA LYS A 111 -51.11 18.59 13.47
C LYS A 111 -51.92 18.19 14.72
N GLY A 112 -51.31 18.13 15.89
CA GLY A 112 -52.04 17.98 17.16
C GLY A 112 -52.57 16.57 17.46
N ASP A 113 -52.05 15.52 16.82
CA ASP A 113 -52.33 14.13 17.20
C ASP A 113 -51.17 13.60 18.05
N LEU A 114 -51.24 13.80 19.37
CA LEU A 114 -50.60 12.95 20.40
C LEU A 114 -51.03 13.42 21.80
N THR A 115 -52.10 12.85 22.33
CA THR A 115 -52.20 12.67 23.77
C THR A 115 -51.39 11.44 24.17
N GLN A 116 -50.50 11.64 25.15
CA GLN A 116 -49.85 10.67 26.06
C GLN A 116 -48.36 10.32 25.82
N GLU A 117 -47.56 10.91 26.72
CA GLU A 117 -46.29 10.46 27.29
C GLU A 117 -45.08 10.29 26.34
N ASP A 118 -44.22 11.33 26.34
CA ASP A 118 -42.88 11.32 25.74
C ASP A 118 -41.99 10.27 26.41
N ASP A 119 -41.99 9.05 25.87
CA ASP A 119 -40.97 8.05 26.19
C ASP A 119 -39.59 8.58 25.73
N PRO A 120 -38.60 8.80 26.61
CA PRO A 120 -37.26 9.28 26.23
C PRO A 120 -36.53 8.32 25.27
N ARG A 121 -37.01 7.08 25.13
CA ARG A 121 -36.50 6.03 24.23
C ARG A 121 -36.95 6.20 22.77
N ARG A 122 -37.94 7.05 22.49
CA ARG A 122 -38.35 7.42 21.12
C ARG A 122 -37.55 8.58 20.55
N ASN A 123 -36.70 9.22 21.35
CA ASN A 123 -35.87 10.31 20.88
C ASN A 123 -34.79 9.80 19.93
N TYR A 124 -34.56 10.53 18.84
CA TYR A 124 -33.59 10.13 17.84
C TYR A 124 -32.18 10.13 18.44
N PRO A 125 -31.43 9.02 18.36
CA PRO A 125 -30.05 9.05 18.78
C PRO A 125 -29.27 10.04 17.91
N PRO A 126 -28.41 10.89 18.50
CA PRO A 126 -27.64 11.89 17.75
C PRO A 126 -26.75 11.23 16.67
N GLU A 127 -26.34 9.98 16.90
CA GLU A 127 -25.58 9.14 15.95
C GLU A 127 -26.29 8.94 14.61
N LEU A 128 -27.63 8.96 14.59
CA LEU A 128 -28.43 8.83 13.37
C LEU A 128 -28.44 10.14 12.57
N LEU A 129 -28.40 11.29 13.26
CA LEU A 129 -28.39 12.63 12.64
C LEU A 129 -26.99 13.05 12.19
N ARG A 130 -25.94 12.59 12.88
CA ARG A 130 -24.55 12.88 12.54
C ARG A 130 -24.23 12.38 11.15
N ARG A 131 -23.86 13.27 10.23
CA ARG A 131 -23.45 12.91 8.86
C ARG A 131 -21.98 13.15 8.58
N PHE A 132 -21.27 13.66 9.57
CA PHE A 132 -19.83 13.86 9.55
C PHE A 132 -19.15 12.86 10.50
N GLU A 133 -17.85 12.68 10.30
CA GLU A 133 -17.00 11.79 11.08
C GLU A 133 -15.83 12.58 11.62
N VAL A 134 -15.57 12.48 12.94
CA VAL A 134 -14.44 13.16 13.57
C VAL A 134 -13.26 12.20 13.71
N TYR A 135 -12.11 12.63 13.24
CA TYR A 135 -10.83 11.94 13.30
C TYR A 135 -9.76 12.82 13.94
N PHE A 136 -8.78 12.19 14.56
CA PHE A 136 -7.61 12.86 15.11
C PHE A 136 -6.37 12.51 14.29
N LYS A 137 -5.58 13.53 13.94
CA LYS A 137 -4.23 13.38 13.38
C LYS A 137 -3.22 13.59 14.51
N VAL A 138 -2.31 12.63 14.68
CA VAL A 138 -1.20 12.74 15.64
C VAL A 138 -0.28 13.87 15.21
N ARG A 139 0.43 14.47 16.17
CA ARG A 139 1.53 15.41 15.91
C ARG A 139 2.62 14.75 15.06
N ASP A 140 3.11 15.46 14.05
CA ASP A 140 4.15 14.93 13.15
C ASP A 140 5.50 14.72 13.87
N GLU A 141 5.74 15.42 14.99
CA GLU A 141 6.93 15.23 15.84
C GLU A 141 6.98 13.89 16.59
N ILE A 142 5.83 13.26 16.81
CA ILE A 142 5.76 12.00 17.56
C ILE A 142 6.22 10.87 16.67
N LYS A 143 7.39 10.33 16.99
CA LYS A 143 7.95 9.18 16.28
C LYS A 143 6.94 8.02 16.30
N PRO A 144 6.66 7.40 15.14
CA PRO A 144 5.77 6.25 15.08
C PRO A 144 6.39 5.08 15.84
N LEU A 145 5.58 4.44 16.68
CA LEU A 145 5.98 3.28 17.46
C LEU A 145 5.97 2.01 16.60
N ALA A 146 6.81 1.05 16.96
CA ALA A 146 6.72 -0.29 16.40
C ALA A 146 5.54 -1.05 17.04
N VAL A 147 4.93 -1.99 16.30
CA VAL A 147 3.83 -2.83 16.84
C VAL A 147 4.27 -3.57 18.11
N ARG A 148 5.55 -3.92 18.24
CA ARG A 148 6.13 -4.60 19.42
C ARG A 148 6.09 -3.76 20.69
N GLU A 149 6.23 -2.45 20.55
CA GLU A 149 6.33 -1.51 21.66
C GLU A 149 4.98 -1.19 22.28
N LEU A 150 3.89 -1.61 21.63
CA LEU A 150 2.53 -1.51 22.14
C LEU A 150 2.35 -2.41 23.37
N ARG A 151 2.54 -1.80 24.54
CA ARG A 151 2.29 -2.38 25.86
C ARG A 151 0.91 -1.95 26.39
N ALA A 152 0.50 -2.57 27.50
CA ALA A 152 -0.77 -2.28 28.17
C ALA A 152 -0.99 -0.79 28.54
N GLN A 153 0.09 0.00 28.68
CA GLN A 153 0.03 1.44 29.00
C GLN A 153 -0.59 2.32 27.90
N PHE A 154 -0.70 1.78 26.68
CA PHE A 154 -1.25 2.48 25.51
C PHE A 154 -2.72 2.15 25.24
N VAL A 155 -3.33 1.28 26.05
CA VAL A 155 -4.76 0.98 25.92
C VAL A 155 -5.58 2.24 26.18
N GLY A 156 -6.48 2.59 25.26
CA GLY A 156 -7.31 3.80 25.31
C GLY A 156 -6.61 5.09 24.91
N LYS A 157 -5.30 5.05 24.62
CA LYS A 157 -4.51 6.19 24.14
C LYS A 157 -4.42 6.19 22.62
N LEU A 158 -4.28 7.38 22.06
CA LEU A 158 -4.00 7.57 20.65
C LEU A 158 -2.51 7.37 20.38
N VAL A 159 -2.20 6.46 19.46
CA VAL A 159 -0.84 6.05 19.09
C VAL A 159 -0.66 6.07 17.58
N SER A 160 0.55 6.43 17.14
CA SER A 160 0.98 6.28 15.75
C SER A 160 1.82 5.02 15.63
N ILE A 161 1.48 4.15 14.69
CA ILE A 161 2.19 2.90 14.43
C ILE A 161 2.60 2.88 12.96
N LYS A 162 3.86 2.49 12.71
CA LYS A 162 4.37 2.25 11.35
C LYS A 162 4.44 0.76 11.08
N GLY A 163 3.96 0.33 9.93
CA GLY A 163 3.99 -1.08 9.55
C GLY A 163 3.66 -1.33 8.08
N ILE A 164 3.81 -2.58 7.65
CA ILE A 164 3.45 -3.03 6.30
C ILE A 164 2.07 -3.66 6.35
N VAL A 165 1.19 -3.28 5.43
CA VAL A 165 -0.10 -3.95 5.28
C VAL A 165 0.11 -5.32 4.66
N ILE A 166 -0.23 -6.39 5.37
CA ILE A 166 -0.22 -7.74 4.81
C ILE A 166 -1.50 -8.00 4.03
N ARG A 167 -2.63 -7.60 4.63
CA ARG A 167 -3.95 -7.99 4.17
C ARG A 167 -4.92 -6.84 4.37
N ALA A 168 -5.72 -6.58 3.35
CA ALA A 168 -6.84 -5.65 3.40
C ALA A 168 -8.09 -6.38 2.92
N THR A 169 -9.17 -6.29 3.68
CA THR A 169 -10.48 -6.82 3.28
C THR A 169 -11.19 -5.83 2.34
N GLU A 170 -12.22 -6.29 1.63
CA GLU A 170 -13.11 -5.39 0.90
C GLU A 170 -13.96 -4.54 1.85
N VAL A 171 -14.41 -3.38 1.37
CA VAL A 171 -15.24 -2.47 2.17
C VAL A 171 -16.63 -3.06 2.36
N LYS A 172 -17.03 -3.20 3.62
CA LYS A 172 -18.31 -3.74 4.06
C LYS A 172 -19.12 -2.64 4.76
N PRO A 173 -20.46 -2.65 4.67
CA PRO A 173 -21.28 -1.74 5.45
C PRO A 173 -21.44 -2.25 6.89
N LEU A 174 -20.97 -1.48 7.88
CA LEU A 174 -21.20 -1.70 9.30
C LEU A 174 -22.44 -0.91 9.75
N ALA A 175 -23.42 -1.58 10.34
CA ALA A 175 -24.58 -0.91 10.92
C ALA A 175 -24.17 -0.18 12.21
N ASN A 176 -24.41 1.12 12.25
CA ASN A 176 -24.17 1.94 13.44
C ASN A 176 -25.48 2.15 14.23
N VAL A 177 -26.57 2.50 13.53
CA VAL A 177 -27.91 2.58 14.14
C VAL A 177 -28.87 1.75 13.32
N ILE A 178 -29.57 0.84 13.98
CA ILE A 178 -30.59 -0.01 13.36
C ILE A 178 -31.96 0.48 13.80
N THR A 179 -32.83 0.69 12.81
CA THR A 179 -34.21 1.12 13.03
C THR A 179 -35.15 -0.06 12.83
N TYR A 180 -36.02 -0.28 13.80
CA TYR A 180 -37.08 -1.28 13.75
C TYR A 180 -38.44 -0.59 13.70
N ILE A 181 -39.37 -1.15 12.94
CA ILE A 181 -40.76 -0.70 12.90
C ILE A 181 -41.65 -1.82 13.42
N CYS A 182 -42.61 -1.48 14.28
CA CYS A 182 -43.59 -2.43 14.77
C CYS A 182 -44.76 -2.58 13.78
N ASP A 183 -45.16 -3.82 13.49
CA ASP A 183 -46.26 -4.10 12.56
C ASP A 183 -47.64 -3.65 13.09
N THR A 184 -47.84 -3.63 14.41
CA THR A 184 -49.14 -3.29 15.03
C THR A 184 -49.27 -1.83 15.42
N CYS A 185 -48.27 -1.22 16.07
CA CYS A 185 -48.34 0.18 16.51
C CYS A 185 -47.63 1.16 15.56
N GLY A 186 -46.90 0.68 14.55
CA GLY A 186 -46.12 1.54 13.64
C GLY A 186 -44.99 2.32 14.32
N ALA A 187 -44.69 2.04 15.59
CA ALA A 187 -43.64 2.73 16.33
C ALA A 187 -42.25 2.36 15.79
N GLU A 188 -41.40 3.37 15.64
CA GLU A 188 -39.99 3.21 15.31
C GLU A 188 -39.18 3.05 16.60
N ALA A 189 -38.35 2.01 16.68
CA ALA A 189 -37.39 1.79 17.75
C ALA A 189 -35.96 1.85 17.17
N PHE A 190 -35.10 2.65 17.79
CA PHE A 190 -33.70 2.81 17.37
C PHE A 190 -32.78 2.05 18.33
N GLN A 191 -31.90 1.22 17.79
CA GLN A 191 -30.88 0.50 18.54
C GLN A 191 -29.50 0.88 18.01
N PRO A 192 -28.66 1.60 18.79
CA PRO A 192 -27.25 1.79 18.44
C PRO A 192 -26.49 0.49 18.61
N VAL A 193 -25.62 0.17 17.66
CA VAL A 193 -24.82 -1.06 17.61
C VAL A 193 -23.35 -0.68 17.63
N ASN A 194 -22.73 -0.84 18.80
CA ASN A 194 -21.31 -0.51 18.99
C ASN A 194 -20.39 -1.74 18.86
N SER A 195 -20.97 -2.95 18.79
CA SER A 195 -20.23 -4.21 18.77
C SER A 195 -20.50 -5.01 17.49
N LEU A 196 -19.51 -5.81 17.08
CA LEU A 196 -19.61 -6.70 15.91
C LEU A 196 -20.70 -7.77 16.04
N SER A 197 -21.11 -8.10 17.27
CA SER A 197 -22.28 -8.94 17.54
C SER A 197 -23.33 -8.12 18.29
N TYR A 198 -24.59 -8.24 17.88
CA TYR A 198 -25.73 -7.66 18.57
C TYR A 198 -26.91 -8.62 18.53
N MET A 199 -27.84 -8.45 19.48
CA MET A 199 -29.09 -9.17 19.50
C MET A 199 -30.21 -8.22 19.07
N PRO A 200 -30.99 -8.57 18.03
CA PRO A 200 -32.08 -7.71 17.59
C PRO A 200 -33.19 -7.69 18.64
N VAL A 201 -33.85 -6.53 18.76
CA VAL A 201 -35.00 -6.39 19.64
C VAL A 201 -36.23 -6.93 18.92
N PHE A 202 -36.86 -7.97 19.48
CA PHE A 202 -38.05 -8.59 18.90
C PHE A 202 -39.36 -7.97 19.39
N ASN A 203 -39.39 -7.55 20.65
CA ASN A 203 -40.60 -7.04 21.30
C ASN A 203 -40.62 -5.52 21.22
N CYS A 204 -41.75 -4.96 20.79
CA CYS A 204 -41.92 -3.52 20.74
C CYS A 204 -41.85 -2.89 22.15
N PRO A 205 -40.99 -1.89 22.40
CA PRO A 205 -40.92 -1.19 23.69
C PRO A 205 -42.04 -0.16 23.89
N SER A 206 -42.94 0.04 22.92
CA SER A 206 -43.98 1.08 23.02
C SER A 206 -45.02 0.76 24.09
N ASN A 207 -45.39 1.76 24.89
CA ASN A 207 -46.46 1.65 25.88
C ASN A 207 -47.79 1.17 25.27
N GLU A 208 -48.14 1.54 24.05
CA GLU A 208 -49.33 1.03 23.35
C GLU A 208 -49.31 -0.50 23.19
N CYS A 209 -48.24 -1.08 22.63
CA CYS A 209 -48.12 -2.54 22.51
C CYS A 209 -48.03 -3.26 23.85
N ILE A 210 -47.43 -2.64 24.87
CA ILE A 210 -47.31 -3.21 26.21
C ILE A 210 -48.67 -3.21 26.91
N GLN A 211 -49.41 -2.09 26.87
CA GLN A 211 -50.73 -1.94 27.47
C GLN A 211 -51.78 -2.80 26.74
N SER A 212 -51.74 -2.83 25.41
CA SER A 212 -52.65 -3.64 24.59
C SER A 212 -52.32 -5.14 24.59
N LYS A 213 -51.20 -5.57 25.21
CA LYS A 213 -50.67 -6.96 25.15
C LYS A 213 -50.61 -7.55 23.74
N ALA A 214 -50.55 -6.69 22.71
CA ALA A 214 -50.60 -7.09 21.32
C ALA A 214 -49.28 -7.74 20.86
N ASN A 215 -48.21 -7.64 21.69
CA ASN A 215 -46.87 -8.19 21.43
C ASN A 215 -46.45 -8.01 19.97
N GLY A 216 -46.54 -6.76 19.51
CA GLY A 216 -46.19 -6.40 18.15
C GLY A 216 -44.75 -6.78 17.82
N ARG A 217 -44.58 -7.50 16.70
CA ARG A 217 -43.26 -7.89 16.20
C ARG A 217 -42.58 -6.67 15.60
N LEU A 218 -41.31 -6.49 15.97
CA LEU A 218 -40.43 -5.50 15.35
C LEU A 218 -39.78 -6.09 14.09
N GLN A 219 -39.89 -5.37 12.98
CA GLN A 219 -39.20 -5.66 11.74
C GLN A 219 -38.11 -4.63 11.49
N MET A 220 -36.92 -5.09 11.11
CA MET A 220 -35.81 -4.20 10.77
C MET A 220 -36.07 -3.49 9.44
N GLN A 221 -35.83 -2.18 9.41
CA GLN A 221 -35.90 -1.38 8.20
C GLN A 221 -34.53 -0.82 7.81
N ILE A 222 -34.01 -1.30 6.69
CA ILE A 222 -32.69 -0.92 6.17
C ILE A 222 -32.67 0.58 5.81
N ARG A 223 -33.74 1.12 5.21
CA ARG A 223 -33.81 2.53 4.78
C ARG A 223 -33.75 3.55 5.93
N GLY A 224 -34.26 3.17 7.10
CA GLY A 224 -34.20 4.00 8.31
C GLY A 224 -32.93 3.77 9.13
N SER A 225 -32.10 2.80 8.75
CA SER A 225 -30.88 2.44 9.47
C SER A 225 -29.67 3.16 8.87
N LYS A 226 -28.66 3.43 9.70
CA LYS A 226 -27.43 4.08 9.30
C LYS A 226 -26.31 3.06 9.19
N PHE A 227 -25.68 3.01 8.02
CA PHE A 227 -24.53 2.17 7.74
C PHE A 227 -23.30 3.04 7.48
N VAL A 228 -22.16 2.62 8.01
CA VAL A 228 -20.84 3.25 7.83
C VAL A 228 -19.94 2.27 7.09
N LYS A 229 -19.03 2.78 6.25
CA LYS A 229 -18.03 1.95 5.59
C LYS A 229 -17.10 1.36 6.64
N PHE A 230 -16.84 0.06 6.55
CA PHE A 230 -15.94 -0.66 7.45
C PHE A 230 -14.98 -1.51 6.62
N GLN A 231 -13.72 -1.51 7.02
CA GLN A 231 -12.69 -2.32 6.41
C GLN A 231 -11.72 -2.79 7.48
N GLU A 232 -11.41 -4.08 7.47
CA GLU A 232 -10.37 -4.67 8.32
C GLU A 232 -9.06 -4.78 7.54
N ILE A 233 -7.97 -4.32 8.14
CA ILE A 233 -6.62 -4.42 7.63
C ILE A 233 -5.73 -5.09 8.68
N ARG A 234 -4.80 -5.95 8.25
CA ARG A 234 -3.76 -6.51 9.10
C ARG A 234 -2.42 -5.86 8.79
N VAL A 235 -1.82 -5.23 9.79
CA VAL A 235 -0.55 -4.52 9.69
C VAL A 235 0.53 -5.32 10.42
N GLN A 236 1.73 -5.43 9.82
CA GLN A 236 2.90 -6.10 10.36
C GLN A 236 4.01 -5.11 10.65
N GLU A 237 4.88 -5.47 11.60
CA GLU A 237 6.15 -4.78 11.83
C GLU A 237 6.99 -4.70 10.53
N THR A 238 7.62 -3.56 10.29
CA THR A 238 8.64 -3.45 9.24
C THR A 238 9.87 -4.27 9.62
N THR A 239 10.53 -4.90 8.65
CA THR A 239 11.70 -5.78 8.87
C THR A 239 12.83 -5.12 9.67
N GLU A 240 13.04 -3.82 9.48
CA GLU A 240 14.07 -3.02 10.17
C GLU A 240 13.87 -2.93 11.70
N GLN A 241 12.62 -3.04 12.15
CA GLN A 241 12.24 -2.93 13.57
C GLN A 241 12.27 -4.27 14.30
N VAL A 242 12.49 -5.37 13.58
CA VAL A 242 12.46 -6.72 14.15
C VAL A 242 13.81 -7.03 14.80
N SER A 243 13.79 -7.33 16.10
CA SER A 243 15.00 -7.78 16.80
C SER A 243 15.52 -9.10 16.22
N VAL A 244 16.85 -9.27 16.18
CA VAL A 244 17.50 -10.50 15.70
C VAL A 244 16.89 -11.74 16.38
N GLY A 245 16.33 -12.66 15.59
CA GLY A 245 15.70 -13.90 16.06
C GLY A 245 14.24 -13.80 16.52
N GLY A 246 13.63 -12.61 16.51
CA GLY A 246 12.21 -12.43 16.82
C GLY A 246 11.32 -12.61 15.59
N ILE A 247 10.16 -13.25 15.75
CA ILE A 247 9.16 -13.33 14.68
C ILE A 247 8.41 -11.98 14.62
N PRO A 248 8.18 -11.41 13.42
CA PRO A 248 7.43 -10.17 13.26
C PRO A 248 5.99 -10.33 13.75
N ARG A 249 5.52 -9.39 14.57
CA ARG A 249 4.14 -9.39 15.08
C ARG A 249 3.21 -8.69 14.10
N SER A 250 1.93 -9.07 14.15
CA SER A 250 0.87 -8.44 13.37
C SER A 250 -0.24 -7.94 14.28
N LEU A 251 -0.87 -6.85 13.89
CA LEU A 251 -1.98 -6.19 14.58
C LEU A 251 -3.15 -6.02 13.61
N THR A 252 -4.37 -6.24 14.10
CA THR A 252 -5.59 -5.97 13.36
C THR A 252 -5.99 -4.51 13.55
N VAL A 253 -6.27 -3.84 12.43
CA VAL A 253 -6.64 -2.44 12.35
C VAL A 253 -8.03 -2.35 11.72
N TYR A 254 -8.94 -1.66 12.38
CA TYR A 254 -10.27 -1.38 11.86
C TYR A 254 -10.32 0.04 11.31
N LEU A 255 -10.65 0.12 10.03
CA LEU A 255 -10.90 1.38 9.34
C LEU A 255 -12.40 1.60 9.26
N THR A 256 -12.83 2.78 9.66
CA THR A 256 -14.22 3.21 9.52
C THR A 256 -14.28 4.44 8.62
N GLY A 257 -15.39 4.59 7.90
CA GLY A 257 -15.72 5.82 7.18
C GLY A 257 -14.87 6.09 5.94
N GLU A 258 -14.41 7.34 5.80
CA GLU A 258 -13.63 7.79 4.63
C GLU A 258 -12.19 7.30 4.59
N ASN A 259 -11.67 6.76 5.69
CA ASN A 259 -10.33 6.15 5.69
C ASN A 259 -10.28 4.78 4.99
N THR A 260 -11.42 4.24 4.59
CA THR A 260 -11.49 2.98 3.84
C THR A 260 -10.92 3.12 2.43
N ARG A 261 -10.30 2.05 1.91
CA ARG A 261 -9.62 1.95 0.60
C ARG A 261 -8.35 2.79 0.42
N LYS A 262 -7.86 3.47 1.46
CA LYS A 262 -6.59 4.21 1.37
C LYS A 262 -5.38 3.29 1.29
N ALA A 263 -5.39 2.15 1.98
CA ALA A 263 -4.23 1.26 2.03
C ALA A 263 -4.43 -0.02 1.21
N ILE A 264 -3.38 -0.44 0.50
CA ILE A 264 -3.31 -1.67 -0.30
C ILE A 264 -2.35 -2.65 0.40
N PRO A 265 -2.49 -3.97 0.21
CA PRO A 265 -1.49 -4.95 0.64
C PRO A 265 -0.10 -4.68 0.03
N GLY A 266 0.94 -4.76 0.87
CA GLY A 266 2.33 -4.47 0.52
C GLY A 266 2.76 -3.02 0.77
N ASP A 267 1.86 -2.16 1.25
CA ASP A 267 2.14 -0.75 1.47
C ASP A 267 2.73 -0.55 2.86
N THR A 268 3.80 0.24 2.95
CA THR A 268 4.29 0.79 4.21
C THR A 268 3.41 1.97 4.61
N VAL A 269 2.65 1.79 5.69
CA VAL A 269 1.66 2.75 6.16
C VAL A 269 1.98 3.20 7.58
N GLN A 270 1.71 4.47 7.84
CA GLN A 270 1.66 5.03 9.18
C GLN A 270 0.19 5.17 9.57
N VAL A 271 -0.24 4.38 10.55
CA VAL A 271 -1.61 4.38 11.05
C VAL A 271 -1.64 5.04 12.41
N CYS A 272 -2.42 6.11 12.50
CA CYS A 272 -2.76 6.77 13.74
C CYS A 272 -4.10 6.22 14.23
N GLY A 273 -4.15 5.72 15.46
CA GLY A 273 -5.34 5.08 15.98
C GLY A 273 -5.33 4.91 17.49
N VAL A 274 -6.47 4.46 18.01
CA VAL A 274 -6.63 4.16 19.44
C VAL A 274 -6.61 2.65 19.64
N LEU A 275 -5.82 2.19 20.60
CA LEU A 275 -5.77 0.76 20.94
C LEU A 275 -6.94 0.40 21.85
N VAL A 276 -7.85 -0.45 21.35
CA VAL A 276 -9.06 -0.87 22.07
C VAL A 276 -9.06 -2.40 22.24
N PRO A 277 -9.30 -2.91 23.45
CA PRO A 277 -9.46 -4.35 23.67
C PRO A 277 -10.84 -4.80 23.20
N GLN A 278 -10.89 -5.88 22.42
CA GLN A 278 -12.14 -6.52 22.03
C GLN A 278 -12.51 -7.63 23.01
N LEU A 279 -13.69 -7.51 23.60
CA LEU A 279 -14.29 -8.57 24.39
C LEU A 279 -14.99 -9.56 23.44
N ARG A 280 -14.56 -10.82 23.46
CA ARG A 280 -15.32 -11.91 22.81
C ARG A 280 -16.52 -12.25 23.69
N THR A 281 -17.71 -12.32 23.09
CA THR A 281 -18.95 -12.72 23.78
C THR A 281 -19.25 -14.21 23.55
N GLY A 282 -19.97 -14.84 24.48
CA GLY A 282 -20.46 -16.23 24.36
C GLY A 282 -19.46 -17.33 24.77
N PHE A 283 -19.61 -18.54 24.20
CA PHE A 283 -18.79 -19.71 24.54
C PHE A 283 -17.27 -19.50 24.36
N ARG A 284 -16.87 -18.63 23.43
CA ARG A 284 -15.45 -18.25 23.22
C ARG A 284 -14.87 -17.46 24.39
N GLN A 285 -15.70 -16.74 25.17
CA GLN A 285 -15.27 -16.04 26.39
C GLN A 285 -14.90 -17.04 27.50
N MET A 286 -15.65 -18.14 27.59
CA MET A 286 -15.44 -19.19 28.60
C MET A 286 -14.11 -19.94 28.38
N VAL A 287 -13.66 -20.06 27.13
CA VAL A 287 -12.35 -20.66 26.77
C VAL A 287 -11.20 -19.65 26.88
N GLY A 288 -11.45 -18.37 26.55
CA GLY A 288 -10.43 -17.33 26.52
C GLY A 288 -10.10 -16.68 27.88
N GLY A 289 -10.93 -16.90 28.91
CA GLY A 289 -10.74 -16.28 30.22
C GLY A 289 -10.74 -14.75 30.13
N LEU A 290 -9.75 -14.11 30.78
CA LEU A 290 -9.54 -12.65 30.77
C LEU A 290 -8.63 -12.17 29.62
N VAL A 291 -8.15 -13.08 28.77
CA VAL A 291 -7.28 -12.72 27.64
C VAL A 291 -8.13 -12.07 26.56
N THR A 292 -7.87 -10.78 26.31
CA THR A 292 -8.55 -10.00 25.27
C THR A 292 -7.62 -9.80 24.09
N GLU A 293 -8.17 -9.97 22.88
CA GLU A 293 -7.49 -9.56 21.65
C GLU A 293 -7.60 -8.04 21.56
N VAL A 294 -6.52 -7.37 21.17
CA VAL A 294 -6.50 -5.92 20.94
C VAL A 294 -6.60 -5.65 19.45
N PHE A 295 -7.35 -4.62 19.09
CA PHE A 295 -7.36 -4.07 17.75
C PHE A 295 -7.10 -2.56 17.83
N LEU A 296 -6.65 -1.99 16.72
CA LEU A 296 -6.46 -0.57 16.57
C LEU A 296 -7.64 0.03 15.80
N GLU A 297 -8.35 0.98 16.39
CA GLU A 297 -9.31 1.80 15.65
C GLU A 297 -8.57 2.95 14.98
N ALA A 298 -8.50 2.94 13.64
CA ALA A 298 -7.73 3.93 12.90
C ALA A 298 -8.50 5.23 12.73
N HIS A 299 -7.85 6.34 13.08
CA HIS A 299 -8.33 7.69 12.84
C HIS A 299 -7.70 8.34 11.61
N HIS A 300 -6.42 8.07 11.34
CA HIS A 300 -5.73 8.61 10.18
C HIS A 300 -4.77 7.56 9.63
N ILE A 301 -4.71 7.45 8.30
CA ILE A 301 -3.78 6.59 7.60
C ILE A 301 -3.02 7.46 6.63
N GLN A 302 -1.70 7.44 6.75
CA GLN A 302 -0.77 8.07 5.83
C GLN A 302 0.01 6.97 5.13
N ASN A 303 -0.17 6.85 3.82
CA ASN A 303 0.64 5.96 3.01
C ASN A 303 1.93 6.66 2.66
N ASN A 304 3.05 5.98 2.87
CA ASN A 304 4.33 6.51 2.41
C ASN A 304 4.46 6.44 0.87
N ARG A 305 3.62 5.64 0.20
CA ARG A 305 3.59 5.59 -1.27
C ARG A 305 3.19 6.91 -1.90
N ASP A 306 2.19 7.59 -1.34
CA ASP A 306 1.70 8.86 -1.88
C ASP A 306 2.75 9.96 -1.72
N GLU A 307 3.48 9.97 -0.59
CA GLU A 307 4.67 10.83 -0.42
C GLU A 307 5.73 10.52 -1.49
N ASN A 308 6.04 9.23 -1.71
CA ASN A 308 6.99 8.87 -2.75
C ASN A 308 6.50 9.24 -4.16
N GLU A 309 5.20 9.18 -4.44
CA GLU A 309 4.61 9.61 -5.73
C GLU A 309 4.63 11.14 -5.88
N GLU A 310 4.34 11.91 -4.84
CA GLU A 310 4.49 13.37 -4.80
C GLU A 310 5.96 13.80 -4.97
N PHE A 311 6.91 13.13 -4.31
CA PHE A 311 8.35 13.32 -4.49
C PHE A 311 8.84 12.99 -5.91
N LEU A 312 8.12 12.15 -6.66
CA LEU A 312 8.44 11.79 -8.05
C LEU A 312 7.82 12.77 -9.07
N ASP A 313 6.75 13.46 -8.68
CA ASP A 313 6.08 14.47 -9.50
C ASP A 313 6.74 15.84 -9.40
N ASP A 314 7.50 16.11 -8.34
CA ASP A 314 8.35 17.28 -8.24
C ASP A 314 9.34 17.35 -9.43
N GLU A 315 9.38 18.50 -10.11
CA GLU A 315 10.32 18.72 -11.21
C GLU A 315 11.77 18.62 -10.70
N LEU A 316 12.68 18.14 -11.54
CA LEU A 316 14.11 18.10 -11.19
C LEU A 316 14.57 19.52 -10.85
N THR A 317 15.23 19.71 -9.70
CA THR A 317 15.78 21.02 -9.35
C THR A 317 16.89 21.40 -10.33
N GLU A 318 17.18 22.70 -10.48
CA GLU A 318 18.18 23.20 -11.44
C GLU A 318 19.57 22.57 -11.23
N GLU A 319 19.93 22.23 -9.99
CA GLU A 319 21.16 21.52 -9.63
C GLU A 319 21.17 20.06 -10.15
N GLU A 320 20.02 19.39 -10.13
CA GLU A 320 19.86 18.02 -10.63
C GLU A 320 19.98 17.98 -12.15
N ILE A 321 19.47 19.01 -12.85
CA ILE A 321 19.59 19.17 -14.29
C ILE A 321 21.05 19.42 -14.71
N GLN A 322 21.82 20.18 -13.91
CA GLN A 322 23.26 20.38 -14.14
C GLN A 322 24.07 19.09 -13.98
N LEU A 323 23.68 18.20 -13.05
CA LEU A 323 24.29 16.88 -12.89
C LEU A 323 24.00 15.94 -14.07
N VAL A 324 22.78 15.99 -14.62
CA VAL A 324 22.36 15.18 -15.78
C VAL A 324 23.05 15.61 -17.08
N SER A 325 23.33 16.90 -17.24
CA SER A 325 23.91 17.48 -18.47
C SER A 325 25.39 17.19 -18.70
N HIS A 326 26.05 16.43 -17.83
CA HIS A 326 27.43 15.97 -18.07
C HIS A 326 27.48 14.83 -19.11
N ASP A 327 28.35 14.96 -20.12
CA ASP A 327 28.43 14.07 -21.31
C ASP A 327 28.70 12.57 -21.05
N ASN A 328 28.96 12.16 -19.79
CA ASN A 328 29.19 10.77 -19.39
C ASN A 328 28.19 10.25 -18.34
N PHE A 329 26.99 10.84 -18.28
CA PHE A 329 26.01 10.51 -17.23
C PHE A 329 25.55 9.04 -17.26
N TYR A 330 25.48 8.39 -18.42
CA TYR A 330 25.10 6.97 -18.50
C TYR A 330 26.11 6.04 -17.81
N ASP A 331 27.39 6.27 -18.05
CA ASP A 331 28.47 5.50 -17.41
C ASP A 331 28.58 5.85 -15.93
N HIS A 332 28.38 7.13 -15.59
CA HIS A 332 28.30 7.62 -14.20
C HIS A 332 27.21 6.91 -13.38
N LEU A 333 25.99 6.80 -13.95
CA LEU A 333 24.88 6.08 -13.34
C LEU A 333 25.17 4.59 -13.23
N ALA A 334 25.79 3.99 -14.26
CA ALA A 334 26.16 2.59 -14.23
C ALA A 334 27.19 2.29 -13.12
N TYR A 335 28.17 3.18 -12.90
CA TYR A 335 29.10 3.08 -11.77
C TYR A 335 28.42 3.28 -10.41
N SER A 336 27.39 4.13 -10.36
CA SER A 336 26.61 4.38 -9.14
C SER A 336 25.76 3.18 -8.71
N ILE A 337 25.45 2.23 -9.61
CA ILE A 337 24.77 0.98 -9.23
C ILE A 337 25.75 0.05 -8.52
N ALA A 338 25.38 -0.37 -7.30
CA ALA A 338 26.14 -1.29 -6.46
C ALA A 338 27.65 -0.94 -6.44
N PRO A 339 28.02 0.23 -5.90
CA PRO A 339 29.39 0.70 -5.95
C PRO A 339 30.36 -0.14 -5.10
N GLU A 340 29.83 -0.92 -4.15
CA GLU A 340 30.59 -1.90 -3.36
C GLU A 340 31.28 -2.96 -4.24
N ILE A 341 30.75 -3.23 -5.43
CA ILE A 341 31.27 -4.21 -6.37
C ILE A 341 32.09 -3.51 -7.44
N TYR A 342 33.39 -3.86 -7.50
CA TYR A 342 34.30 -3.37 -8.53
C TYR A 342 34.11 -4.14 -9.85
N GLY A 343 34.10 -3.41 -10.97
CA GLY A 343 33.98 -3.99 -12.32
C GLY A 343 32.53 -4.22 -12.78
N LEU A 344 32.38 -5.14 -13.74
CA LEU A 344 31.10 -5.54 -14.34
C LEU A 344 30.26 -4.36 -14.87
N THR A 345 30.91 -3.37 -15.48
CA THR A 345 30.25 -2.16 -16.01
C THR A 345 29.13 -2.51 -16.99
N ASP A 346 29.34 -3.51 -17.84
CA ASP A 346 28.35 -3.88 -18.87
C ASP A 346 27.12 -4.57 -18.26
N VAL A 347 27.33 -5.37 -17.22
CA VAL A 347 26.23 -5.97 -16.44
C VAL A 347 25.44 -4.87 -15.75
N LYS A 348 26.11 -3.91 -15.09
CA LYS A 348 25.44 -2.76 -14.44
C LYS A 348 24.66 -1.90 -15.44
N LYS A 349 25.21 -1.62 -16.61
CA LYS A 349 24.53 -0.94 -17.73
C LYS A 349 23.25 -1.68 -18.17
N SER A 350 23.30 -3.01 -18.25
CA SER A 350 22.12 -3.81 -18.59
C SER A 350 21.04 -3.78 -17.49
N LEU A 351 21.43 -3.82 -16.21
CA LEU A 351 20.51 -3.69 -15.08
C LEU A 351 19.84 -2.30 -15.07
N LEU A 352 20.59 -1.25 -15.43
CA LEU A 352 20.06 0.10 -15.60
C LEU A 352 18.98 0.16 -16.70
N LEU A 353 19.22 -0.49 -17.85
CA LEU A 353 18.20 -0.61 -18.91
C LEU A 353 16.95 -1.35 -18.43
N SER A 354 17.11 -2.40 -17.61
CA SER A 354 15.99 -3.11 -17.00
C SER A 354 15.19 -2.23 -16.02
N LEU A 355 15.86 -1.32 -15.31
CA LEU A 355 15.23 -0.42 -14.34
C LEU A 355 14.30 0.60 -15.00
N VAL A 356 14.69 1.17 -16.13
CA VAL A 356 13.83 2.06 -16.94
C VAL A 356 12.80 1.26 -17.73
N GLY A 357 13.21 0.13 -18.32
CA GLY A 357 12.34 -0.72 -19.13
C GLY A 357 11.97 -0.09 -20.48
N GLY A 358 11.51 -0.93 -21.40
CA GLY A 358 11.05 -0.50 -22.73
C GLY A 358 9.59 -0.05 -22.77
N VAL A 359 9.16 0.40 -23.94
CA VAL A 359 7.80 0.88 -24.18
C VAL A 359 6.83 -0.31 -24.31
N ASN A 360 5.75 -0.30 -23.52
CA ASN A 360 4.66 -1.26 -23.68
C ASN A 360 3.73 -0.77 -24.79
N LYS A 361 3.53 -1.56 -25.85
CA LYS A 361 2.62 -1.21 -26.95
C LYS A 361 1.38 -2.09 -26.92
N ASN A 362 0.22 -1.44 -26.96
CA ASN A 362 -1.08 -2.09 -27.11
C ASN A 362 -1.66 -1.70 -28.48
N ALA A 363 -1.18 -2.33 -29.55
CA ALA A 363 -1.70 -2.09 -30.89
C ALA A 363 -2.66 -3.22 -31.28
N SER A 364 -3.93 -2.87 -31.57
CA SER A 364 -4.92 -3.78 -32.18
C SER A 364 -5.15 -5.11 -31.46
N GLY A 365 -5.22 -5.10 -30.12
CA GLY A 365 -5.48 -6.30 -29.31
C GLY A 365 -4.25 -7.18 -29.02
N MET A 366 -3.12 -6.94 -29.69
CA MET A 366 -1.84 -7.57 -29.36
C MET A 366 -1.08 -6.70 -28.36
N ARG A 367 -0.83 -7.24 -27.16
CA ARG A 367 -0.02 -6.57 -26.14
C ARG A 367 1.44 -7.00 -26.33
N ILE A 368 2.31 -6.05 -26.63
CA ILE A 368 3.75 -6.28 -26.76
C ILE A 368 4.41 -5.88 -25.45
N ARG A 369 5.06 -6.86 -24.80
CA ARG A 369 5.85 -6.62 -23.58
C ARG A 369 6.99 -5.64 -23.86
N GLY A 370 7.14 -4.62 -23.02
CA GLY A 370 8.28 -3.70 -23.00
C GLY A 370 9.31 -4.02 -21.90
N ALA A 371 8.96 -4.88 -20.94
CA ALA A 371 9.86 -5.30 -19.86
C ALA A 371 11.02 -6.16 -20.38
N LEU A 372 12.23 -5.84 -19.93
CA LEU A 372 13.46 -6.57 -20.23
C LEU A 372 13.68 -7.64 -19.17
N ASN A 373 13.92 -8.87 -19.61
CA ASN A 373 14.25 -9.98 -18.71
C ASN A 373 15.75 -10.29 -18.82
N ILE A 374 16.45 -10.32 -17.68
CA ILE A 374 17.90 -10.53 -17.61
C ILE A 374 18.20 -11.78 -16.78
N LEU A 375 19.10 -12.64 -17.27
CA LEU A 375 19.62 -13.78 -16.52
C LEU A 375 21.13 -13.59 -16.29
N LEU A 376 21.53 -13.59 -15.01
CA LEU A 376 22.91 -13.57 -14.56
C LEU A 376 23.37 -14.99 -14.22
N MET A 377 24.30 -15.52 -15.00
CA MET A 377 24.87 -16.85 -14.83
C MET A 377 26.33 -16.71 -14.43
N GLY A 378 26.85 -17.59 -13.58
CA GLY A 378 28.26 -17.53 -13.22
C GLY A 378 28.61 -18.34 -11.99
N ASP A 379 29.88 -18.34 -11.65
CA ASP A 379 30.39 -19.10 -10.53
C ASP A 379 29.95 -18.47 -9.17
N PRO A 380 29.89 -19.25 -8.09
CA PRO A 380 29.65 -18.71 -6.76
C PRO A 380 30.82 -17.79 -6.37
N GLY A 381 30.52 -16.61 -5.83
CA GLY A 381 31.53 -15.62 -5.42
C GLY A 381 31.54 -14.34 -6.23
N VAL A 382 30.92 -14.30 -7.41
CA VAL A 382 30.88 -13.11 -8.29
C VAL A 382 29.82 -12.06 -7.89
N ALA A 383 29.46 -11.99 -6.61
CA ALA A 383 28.54 -11.01 -6.01
C ALA A 383 27.14 -10.86 -6.68
N LYS A 384 26.67 -11.86 -7.46
CA LYS A 384 25.37 -11.84 -8.15
C LYS A 384 24.17 -11.53 -7.23
N SER A 385 24.08 -12.19 -6.08
CA SER A 385 23.01 -11.95 -5.11
C SER A 385 23.05 -10.54 -4.53
N GLN A 386 24.24 -9.95 -4.36
CA GLN A 386 24.37 -8.55 -3.91
C GLN A 386 23.86 -7.56 -4.96
N LEU A 387 24.12 -7.81 -6.26
CA LEU A 387 23.55 -7.02 -7.35
C LEU A 387 22.02 -7.05 -7.34
N LEU A 388 21.43 -8.25 -7.18
CA LEU A 388 19.97 -8.41 -7.10
C LEU A 388 19.38 -7.66 -5.90
N THR A 389 19.98 -7.79 -4.72
CA THR A 389 19.53 -7.09 -3.50
C THR A 389 19.70 -5.58 -3.63
N TYR A 390 20.74 -5.10 -4.32
CA TYR A 390 20.90 -3.67 -4.58
C TYR A 390 19.82 -3.13 -5.51
N VAL A 391 19.51 -3.86 -6.59
CA VAL A 391 18.43 -3.49 -7.53
C VAL A 391 17.05 -3.53 -6.84
N ASP A 392 16.82 -4.51 -5.97
CA ASP A 392 15.60 -4.59 -5.16
C ASP A 392 15.46 -3.39 -4.21
N ARG A 393 16.56 -2.92 -3.59
CA ARG A 393 16.53 -1.69 -2.80
C ARG A 393 16.35 -0.44 -3.66
N LEU A 394 16.84 -0.43 -4.90
CA LEU A 394 16.79 0.74 -5.76
C LEU A 394 15.40 0.94 -6.38
N ALA A 395 14.75 -0.14 -6.81
CA ALA A 395 13.43 -0.10 -7.43
C ALA A 395 12.33 0.28 -6.42
N LEU A 396 11.35 1.07 -6.86
CA LEU A 396 10.19 1.48 -6.04
C LEU A 396 9.21 0.33 -5.75
N ARG A 397 9.10 -0.59 -6.71
CA ARG A 397 8.29 -1.79 -6.61
C ARG A 397 9.14 -2.95 -7.05
N SER A 398 9.65 -3.70 -6.09
CA SER A 398 10.34 -4.94 -6.36
C SER A 398 10.11 -5.95 -5.27
N GLN A 399 10.32 -7.21 -5.65
CA GLN A 399 10.23 -8.32 -4.73
C GLN A 399 11.43 -9.23 -4.94
N TYR A 400 12.22 -9.39 -3.89
CA TYR A 400 13.27 -10.39 -3.82
C TYR A 400 12.72 -11.74 -3.40
N THR A 401 13.08 -12.78 -4.15
CA THR A 401 12.73 -14.17 -3.89
C THR A 401 13.91 -15.10 -4.17
N THR A 402 13.97 -16.23 -3.47
CA THR A 402 14.88 -17.34 -3.79
C THR A 402 14.07 -18.48 -4.39
N GLY A 403 14.64 -19.16 -5.38
CA GLY A 403 14.02 -20.28 -6.07
C GLY A 403 13.67 -21.48 -5.17
N ARG A 404 14.28 -21.60 -3.97
CA ARG A 404 13.88 -22.60 -2.97
C ARG A 404 12.88 -22.09 -1.94
N GLY A 405 12.94 -20.81 -1.59
CA GLY A 405 12.11 -20.22 -0.54
C GLY A 405 10.73 -19.78 -1.01
N SER A 406 10.53 -19.61 -2.33
CA SER A 406 9.25 -19.23 -2.92
C SER A 406 8.64 -20.43 -3.62
N SER A 407 7.77 -21.15 -2.93
CA SER A 407 6.94 -22.17 -3.58
C SER A 407 5.94 -21.53 -4.55
N GLY A 408 5.39 -22.29 -5.49
CA GLY A 408 4.45 -21.77 -6.50
C GLY A 408 3.26 -20.99 -5.93
N VAL A 409 2.84 -21.26 -4.70
CA VAL A 409 1.82 -20.47 -3.99
C VAL A 409 2.35 -19.07 -3.61
N GLY A 410 3.60 -18.98 -3.16
CA GLY A 410 4.27 -17.73 -2.83
C GLY A 410 4.72 -16.92 -4.05
N LEU A 411 4.86 -17.53 -5.23
CA LEU A 411 5.09 -16.84 -6.50
C LEU A 411 3.80 -16.35 -7.15
N THR A 412 2.73 -17.16 -7.15
CA THR A 412 1.48 -16.88 -7.88
C THR A 412 0.45 -16.13 -7.02
N ALA A 413 -0.50 -16.83 -6.42
CA ALA A 413 -1.37 -16.31 -5.37
C ALA A 413 -1.83 -17.46 -4.47
N ALA A 414 -2.08 -17.11 -3.21
CA ALA A 414 -2.67 -17.97 -2.21
C ALA A 414 -4.16 -17.68 -2.07
N VAL A 415 -4.93 -18.73 -1.80
CA VAL A 415 -6.34 -18.60 -1.48
C VAL A 415 -6.46 -18.72 0.04
N ILE A 416 -6.94 -17.67 0.70
CA ILE A 416 -7.11 -17.64 2.16
C ILE A 416 -8.57 -17.40 2.52
N LYS A 417 -9.07 -18.16 3.49
CA LYS A 417 -10.41 -17.96 4.04
C LYS A 417 -10.39 -16.91 5.14
N ASP A 418 -11.32 -15.97 5.07
CA ASP A 418 -11.50 -14.96 6.10
C ASP A 418 -12.04 -15.58 7.39
N THR A 419 -11.51 -15.18 8.54
CA THR A 419 -11.86 -15.76 9.85
C THR A 419 -13.22 -15.29 10.36
N LEU A 420 -13.68 -14.11 9.94
CA LEU A 420 -14.96 -13.55 10.36
C LEU A 420 -16.10 -13.88 9.39
N THR A 421 -15.88 -13.71 8.08
CA THR A 421 -16.94 -13.93 7.08
C THR A 421 -16.91 -15.31 6.43
N GLY A 422 -15.79 -16.04 6.52
CA GLY A 422 -15.61 -17.30 5.78
C GLY A 422 -15.46 -17.11 4.28
N GLU A 423 -15.42 -15.86 3.79
CA GLU A 423 -15.20 -15.56 2.37
C GLU A 423 -13.79 -15.95 1.95
N VAL A 424 -13.68 -16.37 0.71
CA VAL A 424 -12.42 -16.83 0.13
C VAL A 424 -11.76 -15.62 -0.55
N SER A 425 -10.71 -15.07 0.06
CA SER A 425 -9.91 -13.97 -0.49
C SER A 425 -8.65 -14.49 -1.18
N LEU A 426 -8.24 -13.81 -2.25
CA LEU A 426 -6.97 -14.07 -2.94
C LEU A 426 -5.88 -13.15 -2.39
N GLU A 427 -4.77 -13.72 -1.94
CA GLU A 427 -3.55 -12.98 -1.60
C GLU A 427 -2.52 -13.17 -2.73
N GLY A 428 -2.12 -12.07 -3.35
CA GLY A 428 -1.12 -12.08 -4.41
C GLY A 428 0.24 -12.57 -3.90
N GLY A 429 0.88 -13.43 -4.68
CA GLY A 429 2.26 -13.83 -4.47
C GLY A 429 3.24 -12.78 -4.99
N SER A 430 4.52 -13.11 -4.88
CA SER A 430 5.64 -12.21 -5.19
C SER A 430 5.59 -11.59 -6.59
N LEU A 431 5.18 -12.36 -7.60
CA LEU A 431 5.08 -11.87 -8.98
C LEU A 431 3.88 -10.94 -9.19
N VAL A 432 2.78 -11.15 -8.45
CA VAL A 432 1.58 -10.30 -8.52
C VAL A 432 1.84 -8.98 -7.79
N LEU A 433 2.50 -9.03 -6.63
CA LEU A 433 2.85 -7.85 -5.86
C LEU A 433 3.85 -6.94 -6.59
N ALA A 434 4.72 -7.52 -7.42
CA ALA A 434 5.69 -6.80 -8.21
C ALA A 434 5.15 -6.24 -9.56
N ASP A 435 3.82 -6.22 -9.81
CA ASP A 435 3.25 -5.71 -11.09
C ASP A 435 3.76 -4.30 -11.43
N ARG A 436 4.19 -4.10 -12.70
CA ARG A 436 4.88 -2.90 -13.22
C ARG A 436 6.24 -2.59 -12.59
N GLY A 437 6.76 -3.49 -11.78
CA GLY A 437 8.05 -3.42 -11.12
C GLY A 437 9.03 -4.47 -11.61
N ILE A 438 9.94 -4.86 -10.71
CA ILE A 438 10.99 -5.85 -10.96
C ILE A 438 10.85 -6.99 -9.96
N CYS A 439 10.87 -8.23 -10.44
CA CYS A 439 11.01 -9.39 -9.57
C CYS A 439 12.44 -9.93 -9.67
N CYS A 440 13.14 -9.91 -8.54
CA CYS A 440 14.48 -10.45 -8.40
C CYS A 440 14.38 -11.90 -7.91
N ILE A 441 14.91 -12.85 -8.69
CA ILE A 441 14.89 -14.28 -8.37
C ILE A 441 16.33 -14.79 -8.25
N ASP A 442 16.75 -15.14 -7.05
CA ASP A 442 18.04 -15.81 -6.83
C ASP A 442 17.90 -17.34 -6.86
N GLU A 443 18.97 -18.05 -7.18
CA GLU A 443 19.01 -19.52 -7.31
C GLU A 443 17.92 -20.07 -8.25
N PHE A 444 17.76 -19.44 -9.40
CA PHE A 444 16.76 -19.81 -10.41
C PHE A 444 16.89 -21.28 -10.87
N ASP A 445 18.11 -21.82 -10.85
CA ASP A 445 18.41 -23.23 -11.18
C ASP A 445 17.75 -24.22 -10.22
N LYS A 446 17.52 -23.82 -8.95
CA LYS A 446 17.00 -24.69 -7.88
C LYS A 446 15.48 -24.71 -7.79
N MET A 447 14.78 -24.00 -8.66
CA MET A 447 13.31 -23.96 -8.68
C MET A 447 12.69 -25.29 -9.14
N VAL A 448 11.58 -25.63 -8.49
CA VAL A 448 10.77 -26.82 -8.79
C VAL A 448 10.07 -26.64 -10.14
N GLU A 449 9.83 -27.73 -10.85
CA GLU A 449 9.19 -27.72 -12.19
C GLU A 449 7.80 -27.07 -12.20
N GLY A 450 7.01 -27.21 -11.13
CA GLY A 450 5.71 -26.56 -10.99
C GLY A 450 5.78 -25.03 -10.92
N ASP A 451 6.89 -24.47 -10.46
CA ASP A 451 7.08 -23.02 -10.37
C ASP A 451 7.57 -22.45 -11.71
N ARG A 452 8.26 -23.27 -12.48
CA ARG A 452 8.72 -22.93 -13.85
C ARG A 452 7.53 -22.69 -14.79
N THR A 453 6.42 -23.42 -14.64
CA THR A 453 5.21 -23.21 -15.48
C THR A 453 4.58 -21.85 -15.23
N ALA A 454 4.51 -21.40 -13.98
CA ALA A 454 4.03 -20.06 -13.64
C ALA A 454 4.93 -18.96 -14.23
N ILE A 455 6.25 -19.14 -14.17
CA ILE A 455 7.20 -18.18 -14.78
C ILE A 455 7.10 -18.18 -16.30
N HIS A 456 6.88 -19.35 -16.92
CA HIS A 456 6.62 -19.44 -18.35
C HIS A 456 5.39 -18.62 -18.78
N GLU A 457 4.33 -18.68 -17.98
CA GLU A 457 3.11 -17.90 -18.22
C GLU A 457 3.38 -16.39 -18.09
N VAL A 458 4.06 -15.98 -17.01
CA VAL A 458 4.38 -14.56 -16.75
C VAL A 458 5.28 -13.97 -17.83
N MET A 459 6.32 -14.68 -18.25
CA MET A 459 7.25 -14.20 -19.29
C MET A 459 6.61 -14.07 -20.67
N GLU A 460 5.58 -14.87 -20.96
CA GLU A 460 4.92 -14.89 -22.27
C GLU A 460 3.70 -13.96 -22.32
N GLN A 461 2.81 -14.07 -21.34
CA GLN A 461 1.50 -13.41 -21.34
C GLN A 461 1.44 -12.19 -20.40
N GLN A 462 2.41 -12.04 -19.49
CA GLN A 462 2.39 -11.05 -18.40
C GLN A 462 1.14 -11.15 -17.53
N THR A 463 0.61 -12.37 -17.40
CA THR A 463 -0.55 -12.71 -16.58
C THR A 463 -0.31 -14.04 -15.87
N ILE A 464 -1.02 -14.25 -14.77
CA ILE A 464 -1.03 -15.49 -13.99
C ILE A 464 -2.47 -15.96 -13.90
N SER A 465 -2.75 -17.14 -14.44
CA SER A 465 -4.05 -17.78 -14.35
C SER A 465 -4.12 -18.66 -13.11
N ILE A 466 -5.17 -18.45 -12.31
CA ILE A 466 -5.37 -19.18 -11.07
C ILE A 466 -6.74 -19.84 -11.12
N ALA A 467 -6.72 -21.17 -11.05
CA ALA A 467 -7.89 -22.03 -10.94
C ALA A 467 -7.82 -22.80 -9.62
N LYS A 468 -8.16 -22.15 -8.50
CA LYS A 468 -8.10 -22.74 -7.15
C LYS A 468 -9.36 -22.40 -6.36
N ALA A 469 -9.84 -23.33 -5.55
CA ALA A 469 -10.97 -23.15 -4.63
C ALA A 469 -12.27 -22.60 -5.30
N GLY A 470 -12.52 -22.97 -6.56
CA GLY A 470 -13.70 -22.50 -7.32
C GLY A 470 -13.55 -21.11 -7.93
N ILE A 471 -12.41 -20.45 -7.76
CA ILE A 471 -12.09 -19.17 -8.38
C ILE A 471 -11.24 -19.43 -9.62
N MET A 472 -11.77 -19.04 -10.79
CA MET A 472 -11.04 -19.01 -12.07
C MET A 472 -10.82 -17.54 -12.44
N THR A 473 -9.64 -17.01 -12.09
CA THR A 473 -9.30 -15.60 -12.35
C THR A 473 -7.90 -15.50 -12.91
N SER A 474 -7.69 -14.56 -13.82
CA SER A 474 -6.37 -14.15 -14.28
C SER A 474 -5.94 -12.85 -13.58
N LEU A 475 -4.76 -12.86 -12.99
CA LEU A 475 -4.13 -11.69 -12.40
C LEU A 475 -3.08 -11.15 -13.36
N ASN A 476 -2.95 -9.83 -13.45
CA ASN A 476 -1.89 -9.22 -14.27
C ASN A 476 -0.57 -9.25 -13.50
N ALA A 477 0.51 -9.63 -14.19
CA ALA A 477 1.87 -9.68 -13.65
C ALA A 477 2.84 -9.12 -14.71
N ARG A 478 2.77 -7.82 -14.96
CA ARG A 478 3.63 -7.09 -15.91
C ARG A 478 4.94 -6.75 -15.23
N VAL A 479 5.73 -7.78 -14.95
CA VAL A 479 6.98 -7.67 -14.21
C VAL A 479 8.17 -7.86 -15.14
N ALA A 480 9.26 -7.14 -14.85
CA ALA A 480 10.57 -7.48 -15.39
C ALA A 480 11.23 -8.52 -14.47
N ILE A 481 11.75 -9.62 -15.03
CA ILE A 481 12.39 -10.67 -14.26
C ILE A 481 13.91 -10.51 -14.36
N ILE A 482 14.56 -10.34 -13.22
CA ILE A 482 16.02 -10.41 -13.11
C ILE A 482 16.34 -11.66 -12.30
N ALA A 483 16.93 -12.65 -12.97
CA ALA A 483 17.23 -13.94 -12.37
C ALA A 483 18.74 -14.12 -12.21
N ALA A 484 19.17 -14.76 -11.13
CA ALA A 484 20.52 -15.28 -10.98
C ALA A 484 20.48 -16.82 -10.96
N ALA A 485 21.39 -17.44 -11.70
CA ALA A 485 21.57 -18.88 -11.75
C ALA A 485 23.03 -19.26 -11.55
N ASN A 486 23.24 -20.42 -10.94
CA ASN A 486 24.56 -21.01 -10.77
C ASN A 486 24.73 -22.23 -11.68
N PRO A 487 25.94 -22.50 -12.20
CA PRO A 487 26.19 -23.72 -12.97
C PRO A 487 26.04 -24.95 -12.08
N ALA A 488 25.54 -26.05 -12.64
CA ALA A 488 25.18 -27.26 -11.90
C ALA A 488 26.36 -27.92 -11.17
N TYR A 489 27.58 -27.70 -11.66
CA TYR A 489 28.82 -28.23 -11.09
C TYR A 489 29.61 -27.20 -10.26
N GLY A 490 29.00 -26.03 -9.97
CA GLY A 490 29.63 -24.95 -9.21
C GLY A 490 30.65 -24.12 -10.02
N ARG A 491 31.28 -24.68 -11.05
CA ARG A 491 32.08 -23.94 -12.03
C ARG A 491 31.59 -24.16 -13.45
N TYR A 492 31.69 -23.12 -14.26
CA TYR A 492 31.40 -23.22 -15.69
C TYR A 492 32.51 -23.97 -16.44
N ASN A 493 32.17 -25.07 -17.11
CA ASN A 493 33.11 -25.81 -17.95
C ASN A 493 32.95 -25.38 -19.42
N PRO A 494 33.95 -24.74 -20.04
CA PRO A 494 33.84 -24.25 -21.42
C PRO A 494 33.78 -25.38 -22.47
N SER A 495 34.16 -26.61 -22.08
CA SER A 495 34.10 -27.79 -22.96
C SER A 495 32.71 -28.42 -23.08
N ARG A 496 31.72 -27.93 -22.33
CA ARG A 496 30.34 -28.42 -22.35
C ARG A 496 29.39 -27.35 -22.89
N SER A 497 28.27 -27.82 -23.42
CA SER A 497 27.20 -26.94 -23.87
C SER A 497 26.63 -26.11 -22.70
N ILE A 498 26.09 -24.94 -23.04
CA ILE A 498 25.43 -24.04 -22.08
C ILE A 498 24.25 -24.75 -21.39
N GLU A 499 23.53 -25.60 -22.12
CA GLU A 499 22.36 -26.35 -21.61
C GLU A 499 22.75 -27.37 -20.54
N ASP A 500 23.80 -28.14 -20.79
CA ASP A 500 24.31 -29.16 -19.85
C ASP A 500 24.90 -28.52 -18.59
N ASN A 501 25.51 -27.34 -18.75
CA ASN A 501 26.12 -26.61 -17.65
C ASN A 501 25.06 -26.03 -16.69
N ILE A 502 23.90 -25.62 -17.18
CA ILE A 502 22.91 -24.87 -16.39
C ILE A 502 21.67 -25.71 -16.03
N ARG A 503 21.43 -26.85 -16.70
CA ARG A 503 20.23 -27.69 -16.49
C ARG A 503 18.91 -26.93 -16.60
N LEU A 504 18.87 -25.92 -17.48
CA LEU A 504 17.65 -25.21 -17.83
C LEU A 504 17.27 -25.53 -19.28
N PRO A 505 15.97 -25.80 -19.57
CA PRO A 505 15.53 -26.04 -20.92
C PRO A 505 15.73 -24.79 -21.80
N ALA A 506 16.18 -24.98 -23.05
CA ALA A 506 16.39 -23.92 -24.03
C ALA A 506 15.14 -23.02 -24.24
N ALA A 507 13.95 -23.58 -24.04
CA ALA A 507 12.70 -22.85 -24.09
C ALA A 507 12.62 -21.70 -23.06
N LEU A 508 13.23 -21.84 -21.87
CA LEU A 508 13.35 -20.76 -20.88
C LEU A 508 14.40 -19.73 -21.31
N LEU A 509 15.59 -20.20 -21.70
CA LEU A 509 16.70 -19.32 -22.11
C LEU A 509 16.30 -18.39 -23.26
N SER A 510 15.53 -18.88 -24.22
CA SER A 510 15.02 -18.07 -25.34
C SER A 510 14.04 -16.94 -24.95
N ARG A 511 13.51 -16.94 -23.71
CA ARG A 511 12.58 -15.92 -23.21
C ARG A 511 13.26 -14.78 -22.46
N PHE A 512 14.49 -15.01 -22.01
CA PHE A 512 15.35 -13.95 -21.50
C PHE A 512 15.89 -13.14 -22.66
N ASP A 513 15.93 -11.83 -22.48
CA ASP A 513 16.34 -10.89 -23.51
C ASP A 513 17.87 -10.71 -23.49
N ILE A 514 18.47 -10.72 -22.30
CA ILE A 514 19.93 -10.63 -22.11
C ILE A 514 20.40 -11.75 -21.19
N LEU A 515 21.44 -12.47 -21.62
CA LEU A 515 22.09 -13.54 -20.88
C LEU A 515 23.53 -13.12 -20.58
N TRP A 516 23.87 -12.94 -19.30
CA TRP A 516 25.24 -12.67 -18.88
C TRP A 516 25.87 -13.93 -18.30
N LEU A 517 27.03 -14.31 -18.84
CA LEU A 517 27.88 -15.35 -18.27
C LEU A 517 29.09 -14.68 -17.62
N ILE A 518 29.09 -14.66 -16.29
CA ILE A 518 30.16 -14.12 -15.47
C ILE A 518 31.07 -15.27 -15.06
N GLN A 519 32.22 -15.38 -15.70
CA GLN A 519 33.25 -16.36 -15.36
C GLN A 519 34.31 -15.69 -14.50
N ASP A 520 34.73 -16.38 -13.45
CA ASP A 520 35.84 -15.96 -12.62
C ASP A 520 37.14 -16.53 -13.18
N THR A 521 37.82 -15.76 -14.02
CA THR A 521 39.15 -16.11 -14.55
C THR A 521 40.22 -15.52 -13.65
N PRO A 522 41.11 -16.33 -13.06
CA PRO A 522 42.13 -15.82 -12.15
C PRO A 522 43.15 -14.96 -12.90
N ASP A 523 43.14 -13.66 -12.63
CA ASP A 523 44.10 -12.69 -13.17
C ASP A 523 44.70 -11.83 -12.06
N ARG A 524 46.04 -11.74 -12.04
CA ARG A 524 46.77 -11.13 -10.91
C ARG A 524 46.47 -9.64 -10.76
N ASP A 525 46.27 -8.94 -11.86
CA ASP A 525 46.08 -7.49 -11.84
C ASP A 525 44.62 -7.13 -11.48
N SER A 526 43.63 -7.87 -12.01
CA SER A 526 42.23 -7.71 -11.59
C SER A 526 42.01 -8.09 -10.14
N ASP A 527 42.61 -9.19 -9.68
CA ASP A 527 42.46 -9.69 -8.31
C ASP A 527 43.04 -8.71 -7.30
N ARG A 528 44.19 -8.10 -7.62
CA ARG A 528 44.79 -7.05 -6.79
C ARG A 528 43.87 -5.84 -6.66
N LYS A 529 43.33 -5.34 -7.79
CA LYS A 529 42.41 -4.18 -7.77
C LYS A 529 41.13 -4.49 -7.00
N LEU A 530 40.58 -5.69 -7.19
CA LEU A 530 39.41 -6.17 -6.45
C LEU A 530 39.69 -6.26 -4.95
N ALA A 531 40.82 -6.84 -4.56
CA ALA A 531 41.22 -6.97 -3.16
C ALA A 531 41.46 -5.60 -2.49
N ASP A 532 42.12 -4.67 -3.18
CA ASP A 532 42.33 -3.29 -2.71
C ASP A 532 40.99 -2.58 -2.52
N HIS A 533 40.05 -2.74 -3.45
CA HIS A 533 38.71 -2.19 -3.36
C HIS A 533 37.92 -2.73 -2.16
N ILE A 534 37.86 -4.07 -2.00
CA ILE A 534 37.15 -4.73 -0.89
C ILE A 534 37.74 -4.29 0.45
N THR A 535 39.07 -4.28 0.56
CA THR A 535 39.78 -3.86 1.78
C THR A 535 39.47 -2.41 2.13
N TYR A 536 39.40 -1.53 1.12
CA TYR A 536 39.05 -0.14 1.32
C TYR A 536 37.61 0.04 1.83
N VAL A 537 36.64 -0.61 1.17
CA VAL A 537 35.22 -0.54 1.53
C VAL A 537 35.01 -1.00 2.98
N HIS A 538 35.63 -2.10 3.39
CA HIS A 538 35.54 -2.58 4.77
C HIS A 538 36.26 -1.68 5.80
N ARG A 539 37.33 -0.99 5.40
CA ARG A 539 38.10 -0.12 6.31
C ARG A 539 37.41 1.22 6.58
N LYS A 540 36.86 1.85 5.53
CA LYS A 540 36.27 3.20 5.64
C LYS A 540 34.76 3.21 5.70
N GLY A 541 34.09 2.12 5.31
CA GLY A 541 32.62 2.10 5.13
C GLY A 541 32.16 2.91 3.92
N GLU A 542 33.10 3.40 3.12
CA GLU A 542 32.87 4.20 1.92
C GLU A 542 33.71 3.64 0.77
N GLN A 543 33.30 3.99 -0.43
CA GLN A 543 33.97 3.63 -1.68
C GLN A 543 35.26 4.44 -1.80
N PRO A 544 36.33 3.92 -2.43
CA PRO A 544 37.49 4.74 -2.76
C PRO A 544 37.07 5.93 -3.63
N ASP A 545 37.75 7.07 -3.48
CA ASP A 545 37.58 8.24 -4.33
C ASP A 545 37.95 7.87 -5.78
N ALA A 546 36.99 7.28 -6.49
CA ALA A 546 37.07 7.09 -7.93
C ALA A 546 36.82 8.43 -8.63
N THR A 547 37.02 8.46 -9.94
CA THR A 547 36.84 9.63 -10.82
C THR A 547 35.47 10.32 -10.71
N PHE A 548 34.50 9.66 -10.06
CA PHE A 548 33.09 10.07 -10.00
C PHE A 548 32.49 9.81 -8.61
N LYS A 549 31.70 10.77 -8.12
CA LYS A 549 30.95 10.62 -6.86
C LYS A 549 29.65 9.84 -7.11
N PRO A 550 29.32 8.86 -6.25
CA PRO A 550 28.08 8.09 -6.40
C PRO A 550 26.87 9.00 -6.25
N VAL A 551 25.87 8.80 -7.12
CA VAL A 551 24.58 9.49 -7.04
C VAL A 551 23.75 8.94 -5.88
N ASP A 552 23.07 9.82 -5.14
CA ASP A 552 22.14 9.40 -4.08
C ASP A 552 20.96 8.59 -4.67
N MET A 553 20.51 7.58 -3.91
CA MET A 553 19.45 6.67 -4.35
C MET A 553 18.12 7.39 -4.61
N LYS A 554 17.84 8.48 -3.90
CA LYS A 554 16.63 9.30 -4.12
C LYS A 554 16.65 9.99 -5.48
N LEU A 555 17.75 10.66 -5.80
CA LEU A 555 17.96 11.28 -7.11
C LEU A 555 17.88 10.25 -8.23
N PHE A 556 18.50 9.09 -8.02
CA PHE A 556 18.49 7.99 -8.99
C PHE A 556 17.07 7.51 -9.30
N ARG A 557 16.21 7.37 -8.29
CA ARG A 557 14.80 6.98 -8.46
C ARG A 557 13.99 8.04 -9.22
N LYS A 558 14.18 9.31 -8.86
CA LYS A 558 13.53 10.45 -9.54
C LYS A 558 13.92 10.48 -11.02
N TYR A 559 15.21 10.30 -11.32
CA TYR A 559 15.72 10.21 -12.68
C TYR A 559 15.11 9.06 -13.48
N ILE A 560 15.08 7.83 -12.93
CA ILE A 560 14.43 6.68 -13.58
C ILE A 560 12.96 6.98 -13.91
N ALA A 561 12.23 7.62 -12.99
CA ALA A 561 10.82 7.92 -13.20
C ALA A 561 10.61 8.93 -14.34
N VAL A 562 11.46 9.96 -14.43
CA VAL A 562 11.44 10.91 -15.55
C VAL A 562 11.74 10.21 -16.88
N CYS A 563 12.73 9.31 -16.93
CA CYS A 563 13.01 8.50 -18.13
C CYS A 563 11.82 7.62 -18.53
N LYS A 564 11.07 7.08 -17.56
CA LYS A 564 9.89 6.22 -17.81
C LYS A 564 8.70 6.97 -18.41
N ARG A 565 8.57 8.28 -18.20
CA ARG A 565 7.46 9.10 -18.75
C ARG A 565 7.53 9.24 -20.28
N LYS A 566 8.71 9.05 -20.89
CA LYS A 566 8.91 9.22 -22.34
C LYS A 566 8.63 7.92 -23.09
N ASP A 567 7.93 8.02 -24.22
CA ASP A 567 7.63 6.88 -25.10
C ASP A 567 8.23 7.08 -26.50
N PRO A 568 9.50 6.67 -26.71
CA PRO A 568 10.13 6.78 -28.02
C PRO A 568 9.49 5.83 -29.04
N VAL A 569 9.28 6.33 -30.26
CA VAL A 569 8.79 5.55 -31.40
C VAL A 569 9.99 5.15 -32.26
N LEU A 570 9.95 3.92 -32.79
CA LEU A 570 10.96 3.45 -33.73
C LEU A 570 10.72 4.12 -35.10
N PRO A 571 11.68 4.89 -35.64
CA PRO A 571 11.56 5.46 -36.98
C PRO A 571 11.60 4.35 -38.06
N ASP A 572 10.90 4.57 -39.16
CA ASP A 572 10.77 3.58 -40.24
C ASP A 572 12.09 3.30 -40.96
N ASP A 573 13.00 4.28 -41.02
CA ASP A 573 14.32 4.14 -41.67
C ASP A 573 15.21 3.07 -40.99
N LEU A 574 15.08 2.92 -39.67
CA LEU A 574 15.85 1.91 -38.91
C LEU A 574 15.33 0.49 -39.11
N LYS A 575 14.13 0.33 -39.67
CA LYS A 575 13.50 -0.99 -39.85
C LYS A 575 14.32 -1.89 -40.78
N GLU A 576 14.78 -1.36 -41.91
CA GLU A 576 15.58 -2.12 -42.87
C GLU A 576 16.91 -2.54 -42.25
N LEU A 577 17.60 -1.60 -41.58
CA LEU A 577 18.86 -1.86 -40.89
C LEU A 577 18.74 -2.93 -39.80
N LEU A 578 17.64 -2.94 -39.04
CA LEU A 578 17.38 -3.97 -38.01
C LEU A 578 17.15 -5.35 -38.63
N VAL A 579 16.46 -5.43 -39.76
CA VAL A 579 16.25 -6.70 -40.48
C VAL A 579 17.58 -7.23 -41.01
N ASP A 580 18.38 -6.37 -41.65
CA ASP A 580 19.68 -6.75 -42.19
C ASP A 580 20.61 -7.26 -41.09
N LYS A 581 20.71 -6.52 -39.98
CA LYS A 581 21.51 -6.94 -38.81
C LYS A 581 21.04 -8.25 -38.20
N TYR A 582 19.73 -8.50 -38.17
CA TYR A 582 19.19 -9.77 -37.71
C TYR A 582 19.54 -10.93 -38.64
N VAL A 583 19.49 -10.72 -39.96
CA VAL A 583 19.88 -11.72 -40.96
C VAL A 583 21.38 -12.03 -40.87
N GLU A 584 22.22 -11.00 -40.71
CA GLU A 584 23.66 -11.15 -40.46
C GLU A 584 23.94 -11.99 -39.21
N LEU A 585 23.33 -11.63 -38.07
CA LEU A 585 23.49 -12.34 -36.81
C LEU A 585 23.08 -13.82 -36.95
N ARG A 586 21.97 -14.08 -37.64
CA ARG A 586 21.51 -15.46 -37.90
C ARG A 586 22.44 -16.24 -38.83
N ARG A 587 23.12 -15.57 -39.77
CA ARG A 587 24.11 -16.18 -40.66
C ARG A 587 25.39 -16.53 -39.91
N GLU A 588 25.87 -15.62 -39.06
CA GLU A 588 27.02 -15.84 -38.19
C GLU A 588 26.79 -17.01 -37.23
N SER A 589 25.60 -17.10 -36.64
CA SER A 589 25.28 -18.21 -35.74
C SER A 589 25.15 -19.56 -36.43
N LYS A 590 24.88 -19.61 -37.74
CA LYS A 590 24.96 -20.87 -38.50
C LYS A 590 26.39 -21.32 -38.75
N ASN A 591 27.32 -20.37 -38.84
CA ASN A 591 28.73 -20.67 -39.11
C ASN A 591 29.47 -21.13 -37.83
N SER A 592 29.03 -20.67 -36.66
CA SER A 592 29.60 -21.03 -35.36
C SER A 592 28.81 -22.17 -34.72
N ALA A 593 29.37 -23.39 -34.72
CA ALA A 593 28.74 -24.58 -34.13
C ALA A 593 28.44 -24.46 -32.63
N ASP A 594 29.15 -23.59 -31.91
CA ASP A 594 28.99 -23.33 -30.47
C ASP A 594 28.03 -22.15 -30.15
N SER A 595 27.44 -21.51 -31.16
CA SER A 595 26.57 -20.36 -30.93
C SER A 595 25.12 -20.78 -30.66
N THR A 596 24.54 -20.19 -29.61
CA THR A 596 23.22 -20.50 -29.07
C THR A 596 22.10 -20.29 -30.10
N PHE A 597 20.96 -20.96 -29.91
CA PHE A 597 19.76 -20.85 -30.73
C PHE A 597 19.33 -19.39 -31.01
N THR A 598 19.62 -18.87 -32.21
CA THR A 598 19.13 -17.55 -32.64
C THR A 598 17.65 -17.61 -32.98
N SER A 599 16.81 -17.24 -32.02
CA SER A 599 15.36 -17.13 -32.21
C SER A 599 14.95 -15.72 -32.67
N PRO A 600 13.79 -15.55 -33.33
CA PRO A 600 13.23 -14.23 -33.62
C PRO A 600 13.00 -13.36 -32.37
N ARG A 601 12.98 -13.96 -31.17
CA ARG A 601 12.86 -13.22 -29.90
C ARG A 601 14.06 -12.31 -29.63
N ILE A 602 15.23 -12.63 -30.17
CA ILE A 602 16.42 -11.77 -30.04
C ILE A 602 16.20 -10.43 -30.74
N LEU A 603 15.52 -10.41 -31.89
CA LEU A 603 15.16 -9.17 -32.57
C LEU A 603 14.21 -8.32 -31.70
N LEU A 604 13.23 -8.95 -31.06
CA LEU A 604 12.33 -8.27 -30.12
C LEU A 604 13.09 -7.74 -28.90
N ALA A 605 14.05 -8.50 -28.37
CA ALA A 605 14.91 -8.09 -27.27
C ALA A 605 15.76 -6.87 -27.64
N ALA A 606 16.37 -6.86 -28.84
CA ALA A 606 17.14 -5.73 -29.34
C ALA A 606 16.28 -4.46 -29.44
N ILE A 607 15.07 -4.56 -30.00
CA ILE A 607 14.14 -3.42 -30.09
C ILE A 607 13.78 -2.88 -28.69
N ARG A 608 13.56 -3.76 -27.70
CA ARG A 608 13.31 -3.34 -26.31
C ARG A 608 14.52 -2.65 -25.69
N ALA A 609 15.72 -3.17 -25.89
CA ALA A 609 16.94 -2.56 -25.39
C ALA A 609 17.18 -1.18 -26.02
N CYS A 610 16.98 -1.04 -27.33
CA CYS A 610 17.08 0.23 -28.03
C CYS A 610 16.04 1.25 -27.53
N THR A 611 14.78 0.84 -27.35
CA THR A 611 13.74 1.74 -26.82
C THR A 611 13.99 2.14 -25.36
N ALA A 612 14.52 1.22 -24.53
CA ALA A 612 14.93 1.54 -23.17
C ALA A 612 16.12 2.53 -23.15
N LEU A 613 17.11 2.33 -24.02
CA LEU A 613 18.25 3.25 -24.15
C LEU A 613 17.80 4.62 -24.69
N ALA A 614 16.89 4.66 -25.65
CA ALA A 614 16.32 5.91 -26.14
C ALA A 614 15.65 6.71 -25.01
N ARG A 615 14.91 6.06 -24.10
CA ARG A 615 14.35 6.72 -22.91
C ARG A 615 15.40 7.37 -22.01
N PHE A 616 16.61 6.80 -21.96
CA PHE A 616 17.74 7.40 -21.24
C PHE A 616 18.36 8.58 -21.98
N VAL A 617 18.51 8.48 -23.30
CA VAL A 617 19.29 9.45 -24.10
C VAL A 617 18.48 10.70 -24.48
N PHE A 618 17.15 10.61 -24.65
CA PHE A 618 16.28 11.72 -25.09
C PHE A 618 16.17 12.91 -24.11
N GLN A 619 17.13 13.08 -23.19
CA GLN A 619 17.31 14.26 -22.34
C GLN A 619 18.53 15.12 -22.72
N MET A 620 19.41 14.65 -23.61
CA MET A 620 20.24 15.54 -24.43
C MET A 620 19.43 15.98 -25.65
#